data_AF-A0A6G0ZD25-F1
#
_entry.id   AF-A0A6G0ZD25-F1
#
_cell.length_a   1.000
_cell.length_b   1.000
_cell.length_c   1.000
_cell.angle_alpha   90.00
_cell.angle_beta   90.00
_cell.angle_gamma   90.00
#
_symmetry.space_group_name_H-M   'P 1'
#
loop_
_entity.id
_entity.type
_entity.pdbx_description
1 polymer ?
#
loop_
_entity_poly.entity_id
_entity_poly.type
_entity_poly.pdbx_seq_one_letter_code
_entity_poly.pdbx_strand_id
1 'polypeptide(L)'
;MADEKLSRKMVFPYTFTAKAVQFPFKLHFNNHWMFPWFIGAAVLVSPVFYLIQKAANCEANVKLWAEKRRKEEEHHKHKWD
;
A
#
# COMPACT_ATOMS: atom_id res chain seq x y z
N MET A 1 28.91 5.29 20.00
CA MET A 1 28.79 6.18 18.83
C MET A 1 27.44 6.88 18.93
N ALA A 2 27.48 8.21 19.04
CA ALA A 2 26.42 9.22 18.91
C ALA A 2 24.97 8.86 19.31
N ASP A 3 24.64 9.03 20.61
CA ASP A 3 23.28 9.38 21.04
C ASP A 3 23.23 10.91 21.15
N GLU A 4 23.25 11.59 20.00
CA GLU A 4 23.05 13.03 19.97
C GLU A 4 21.54 13.29 20.11
N LYS A 5 21.10 13.47 21.37
CA LYS A 5 19.74 13.92 21.67
C LYS A 5 19.47 15.24 20.95
N LEU A 6 18.77 15.19 19.82
CA LEU A 6 18.20 16.36 19.15
C LEU A 6 17.28 17.08 20.15
N SER A 7 17.84 18.11 20.77
CA SER A 7 17.53 18.53 22.15
C SER A 7 16.31 19.44 22.30
N ARG A 8 15.38 19.46 21.34
CA ARG A 8 14.04 20.02 21.61
C ARG A 8 12.99 19.48 20.65
N LYS A 9 12.06 18.67 21.17
CA LYS A 9 10.79 18.41 20.47
C LYS A 9 10.09 19.76 20.28
N MET A 10 9.83 20.15 19.05
CA MET A 10 9.17 21.42 18.74
C MET A 10 7.79 21.46 19.41
N VAL A 11 7.49 22.50 20.19
CA VAL A 11 6.25 22.57 20.98
C VAL A 11 5.01 22.60 20.09
N PHE A 12 5.09 23.32 18.95
CA PHE A 12 4.02 23.44 17.99
C PHE A 12 4.50 23.02 16.60
N PRO A 13 4.25 21.76 16.19
CA PRO A 13 4.61 21.31 14.86
C PRO A 13 3.72 21.94 13.79
N TYR A 14 4.26 22.92 13.05
CA TYR A 14 3.56 23.60 11.96
C TYR A 14 3.78 22.95 10.60
N THR A 15 4.82 22.12 10.43
CA THR A 15 5.03 21.31 9.21
C THR A 15 4.42 19.92 9.36
N PHE A 16 3.96 19.33 8.24
CA PHE A 16 3.42 17.97 8.23
C PHE A 16 4.44 16.93 8.70
N THR A 17 5.70 17.09 8.31
CA THR A 17 6.79 16.21 8.74
C THR A 17 7.00 16.27 10.26
N ALA A 18 6.97 17.48 10.84
CA ALA A 18 7.07 17.61 12.29
C ALA A 18 5.86 17.02 13.01
N LYS A 19 4.65 17.16 12.47
CA LYS A 19 3.45 16.53 13.05
C LYS A 19 3.58 14.99 13.06
N ALA A 20 4.07 14.42 11.97
CA ALA A 20 4.29 12.98 11.87
C ALA A 20 5.33 12.50 12.89
N VAL A 21 6.52 13.12 12.93
CA VAL A 21 7.58 12.72 13.88
C VAL A 21 7.13 12.81 15.34
N GLN A 22 6.26 13.77 15.66
CA GLN A 22 5.77 13.97 17.01
C GLN A 22 4.58 13.10 17.41
N PHE A 23 3.93 12.45 16.45
CA PHE A 23 2.78 11.58 16.68
C PHE A 23 3.19 10.35 17.49
N PRO A 24 2.42 9.97 18.53
CA PRO A 24 2.80 8.89 19.44
C PRO A 24 2.48 7.51 18.82
N PHE A 25 3.16 7.14 17.73
CA PHE A 25 2.93 5.88 17.02
C PHE A 25 3.00 4.67 17.95
N LYS A 26 4.01 4.59 18.81
CA LYS A 26 4.19 3.46 19.75
C LYS A 26 3.00 3.27 20.69
N LEU A 27 2.37 4.36 21.14
CA LEU A 27 1.19 4.30 22.00
C LEU A 27 0.01 3.68 21.24
N HIS A 28 -0.23 4.14 20.01
CA HIS A 28 -1.32 3.61 19.19
C HIS A 28 -1.08 2.15 18.79
N PHE A 29 0.15 1.78 18.42
CA PHE A 29 0.48 0.39 18.07
C PHE A 29 0.30 -0.58 19.25
N ASN A 30 0.65 -0.18 20.47
CA ASN A 30 0.56 -1.06 21.64
C ASN A 30 -0.84 -1.12 22.26
N ASN A 31 -1.58 -0.01 22.27
CA ASN A 31 -2.87 0.06 22.96
C ASN A 31 -4.06 -0.21 22.05
N HIS A 32 -3.88 -0.07 20.73
CA HIS A 32 -4.99 -0.25 19.80
C HIS A 32 -4.99 -1.69 19.28
N TRP A 33 -6.02 -2.44 19.68
CA TRP A 33 -6.20 -3.85 19.32
C TRP A 33 -6.11 -4.11 17.82
N MET A 34 -6.59 -3.19 16.98
CA MET A 34 -6.61 -3.38 15.51
C MET A 34 -5.23 -3.65 14.90
N PHE A 35 -4.15 -2.99 15.32
CA PHE A 35 -2.86 -3.10 14.61
C PHE A 35 -2.26 -4.51 14.65
N PRO A 36 -2.13 -5.20 15.80
CA PRO A 36 -1.60 -6.56 15.82
C PRO A 36 -2.48 -7.54 15.03
N TRP A 37 -3.81 -7.41 15.12
CA TRP A 37 -4.73 -8.27 14.37
C TRP A 37 -4.71 -8.00 12.87
N PHE A 38 -4.62 -6.74 12.46
CA PHE A 38 -4.54 -6.35 11.05
C PHE A 38 -3.23 -6.83 10.41
N ILE A 39 -2.10 -6.65 11.10
CA ILE A 39 -0.79 -7.13 10.62
C ILE A 39 -0.80 -8.66 10.56
N GLY A 40 -1.30 -9.33 11.61
CA GLY A 40 -1.42 -10.79 11.63
C GLY A 40 -2.28 -11.32 10.48
N ALA A 41 -3.47 -10.73 10.26
CA ALA A 41 -4.36 -11.09 9.17
C ALA A 41 -3.72 -10.85 7.79
N ALA A 42 -3.04 -9.70 7.61
CA ALA A 42 -2.35 -9.36 6.37
C ALA A 42 -1.25 -10.39 6.04
N VAL A 43 -0.48 -10.82 7.04
CA VAL A 43 0.55 -11.86 6.86
C VAL A 43 -0.07 -13.21 6.55
N LEU A 44 -1.13 -13.61 7.27
CA LEU A 44 -1.82 -14.87 7.05
C LEU A 44 -2.46 -14.98 5.67
N VAL A 45 -3.02 -13.88 5.15
CA VAL A 45 -3.68 -13.87 3.84
C VAL A 45 -2.70 -13.62 2.68
N SER A 46 -1.51 -13.09 2.96
CA SER A 46 -0.46 -12.83 1.97
C SER A 46 -0.19 -13.99 0.99
N PRO A 47 -0.02 -15.25 1.42
CA PRO A 47 0.22 -16.36 0.48
C PRO A 47 -0.96 -16.60 -0.47
N VAL A 48 -2.20 -16.39 -0.02
CA VAL A 48 -3.40 -16.54 -0.87
C VAL A 48 -3.38 -15.48 -1.96
N PHE A 49 -3.13 -14.22 -1.60
CA PHE A 49 -3.02 -13.13 -2.57
C PHE A 49 -1.84 -13.31 -3.51
N TYR A 50 -0.71 -13.84 -3.03
CA TYR A 50 0.43 -14.15 -3.88
C TYR A 50 0.08 -15.20 -4.95
N LEU A 51 -0.65 -16.26 -4.60
CA LEU A 51 -1.11 -17.28 -5.55
C LEU A 51 -2.09 -16.70 -6.56
N ILE A 52 -3.05 -15.88 -6.13
CA ILE A 52 -3.98 -15.18 -7.01
C ILE A 52 -3.21 -14.27 -7.97
N GLN A 53 -2.24 -13.51 -7.47
CA GLN A 53 -1.44 -12.61 -8.28
C GLN A 53 -0.57 -13.38 -9.29
N LYS A 54 -0.01 -14.52 -8.91
CA LYS A 54 0.73 -15.40 -9.82
C LYS A 54 -0.17 -15.97 -10.92
N ALA A 55 -1.39 -16.40 -10.57
CA ALA A 55 -2.37 -16.89 -11.53
C ALA A 55 -2.83 -15.77 -12.50
N ALA A 56 -3.08 -14.58 -11.99
CA ALA A 56 -3.48 -13.43 -12.78
C ALA A 56 -2.37 -12.96 -13.74
N ASN A 57 -1.11 -13.02 -13.33
CA ASN A 57 0.04 -12.59 -14.14
C ASN A 57 0.69 -13.73 -14.95
N CYS A 58 0.01 -14.86 -15.15
CA CYS A 58 0.53 -15.88 -16.05
C CYS A 58 0.55 -15.35 -17.50
N GLU A 59 1.57 -15.73 -18.28
CA GLU A 59 1.78 -15.17 -19.62
C GLU A 59 0.56 -15.32 -20.55
N ALA A 60 -0.16 -16.44 -20.42
CA ALA A 60 -1.38 -16.69 -21.17
C ALA A 60 -2.47 -15.66 -20.83
N ASN A 61 -2.67 -15.36 -19.55
CA ASN A 61 -3.67 -14.38 -19.13
C ASN A 61 -3.26 -12.95 -19.51
N VAL A 62 -1.97 -12.61 -19.40
CA VAL A 62 -1.46 -11.30 -19.84
C VAL A 62 -1.72 -11.08 -21.33
N LYS A 63 -1.46 -12.09 -22.17
CA LYS A 63 -1.73 -12.03 -23.63
C LYS A 63 -3.23 -11.87 -23.92
N LEU A 64 -4.08 -12.63 -23.22
CA LEU A 64 -5.54 -12.53 -23.36
C LEU A 64 -6.06 -11.15 -22.94
N TRP A 65 -5.53 -10.59 -21.86
CA TRP A 65 -5.87 -9.24 -21.40
C TRP A 65 -5.45 -8.18 -22.41
N ALA A 66 -4.23 -8.27 -22.95
CA ALA A 66 -3.75 -7.34 -23.97
C ALA A 66 -4.63 -7.38 -25.24
N GLU A 67 -5.05 -8.57 -25.67
CA GLU A 67 -5.93 -8.71 -26.83
C GLU A 67 -7.33 -8.12 -26.58
N LYS A 68 -7.91 -8.35 -25.38
CA LYS A 68 -9.19 -7.74 -24.99
C LYS A 68 -9.10 -6.22 -25.00
N ARG A 69 -8.02 -5.66 -24.45
CA ARG A 69 -7.78 -4.21 -24.43
C ARG A 69 -7.64 -3.62 -25.83
N ARG A 70 -6.95 -4.32 -26.74
CA ARG A 70 -6.87 -3.90 -28.15
C ARG A 70 -8.26 -3.85 -28.81
N LYS A 71 -9.08 -4.89 -28.61
CA LYS A 71 -10.46 -4.95 -29.13
C LYS A 71 -11.36 -3.86 -28.53
N GLU A 72 -11.22 -3.59 -27.24
CA GLU A 72 -11.93 -2.48 -26.57
C GLU A 72 -11.53 -1.14 -27.19
N GLU A 73 -10.24 -0.88 -27.35
CA GLU A 73 -9.73 0.36 -27.94
C GLU A 73 -10.19 0.55 -29.39
N GLU A 74 -10.18 -0.51 -30.21
CA GLU A 74 -10.71 -0.49 -31.57
C GLU A 74 -12.21 -0.19 -31.60
N HIS A 75 -13.01 -0.84 -30.73
CA HIS A 75 -14.44 -0.59 -30.60
C HIS A 75 -14.75 0.82 -30.08
N HIS A 76 -13.93 1.34 -29.16
CA HIS A 76 -14.05 2.71 -28.66
C HIS A 76 -13.75 3.73 -29.76
N LYS A 77 -12.73 3.51 -30.60
CA LYS A 77 -12.45 4.38 -31.75
C LYS A 77 -13.61 4.38 -32.75
N HIS A 78 -14.08 3.20 -33.14
CA HIS A 78 -15.21 3.06 -34.07
C HIS A 78 -16.55 3.62 -33.56
N LYS A 79 -16.75 3.73 -32.24
CA LYS A 79 -17.98 4.28 -31.65
C LYS A 79 -18.01 5.81 -31.64
N TRP A 80 -16.85 6.45 -31.68
CA TRP A 80 -16.70 7.91 -31.58
C TRP A 80 -16.14 8.56 -32.85
N ASP A 81 -15.93 7.78 -33.92
CA ASP A 81 -15.83 8.23 -35.32
C ASP A 81 -17.23 8.40 -35.93
#